data_AF-A0AAJ2X6B8-F1
#
_entry.id   AF-A0AAJ2X6B8-F1
#
_cell.length_a   1.000
_cell.length_b   1.000
_cell.length_c   1.000
_cell.angle_alpha   90.00
_cell.angle_beta   90.00
_cell.angle_gamma   90.00
#
_symmetry.space_group_name_H-M   'P 1'
#
loop_
_entity.id
_entity.type
_entity.pdbx_description
1 polymer ?
#
loop_
_entity_poly.entity_id
_entity_poly.type
_entity_poly.pdbx_seq_one_letter_code
_entity_poly.pdbx_strand_id
1 'polypeptide(L)'
;MSVGNSDHAVYYLTQKRPDGSVVVFEVDNVLHDKIMKEVVPQKPIPGVPRDPSAPKLVDPSKPGTALELPRMWEPLLEKHSSRARIYSQSEFLKEFGNDSK
;
A
#
# COMPACT_ATOMS: atom_id res chain seq x y z
N MET A 1 -3.02 1.55 -0.68
CA MET A 1 -2.27 0.95 0.46
C MET A 1 -0.80 1.28 0.28
N SER A 2 -0.07 1.66 1.33
CA SER A 2 1.41 1.75 1.27
C SER A 2 1.98 0.34 1.36
N VAL A 3 2.94 -0.01 0.49
CA VAL A 3 3.50 -1.37 0.40
C VAL A 3 5.03 -1.29 0.41
N GLY A 4 5.68 -2.24 1.09
CA GLY A 4 7.15 -2.33 1.21
C GLY A 4 7.76 -1.39 2.24
N ASN A 5 7.25 -0.16 2.35
CA ASN A 5 7.65 0.80 3.40
C ASN A 5 6.50 1.74 3.81
N SER A 6 6.78 2.62 4.78
CA SER A 6 5.82 3.57 5.36
C SER A 6 5.74 4.91 4.63
N ASP A 7 6.69 5.24 3.75
CA ASP A 7 6.88 6.60 3.20
C ASP A 7 5.62 7.20 2.59
N HIS A 8 4.84 6.40 1.84
CA HIS A 8 3.62 6.89 1.22
C HIS A 8 2.54 7.20 2.25
N ALA A 9 2.42 6.38 3.29
CA ALA A 9 1.51 6.63 4.41
C ALA A 9 1.95 7.86 5.21
N VAL A 10 3.26 8.02 5.48
CA VAL A 10 3.84 9.21 6.11
C VAL A 10 3.53 10.47 5.30
N TYR A 11 3.73 10.46 3.99
CA TYR A 11 3.41 11.60 3.12
C TYR A 11 1.95 12.02 3.25
N TYR A 12 1.01 11.07 3.16
CA TYR A 12 -0.41 11.39 3.22
C TYR A 12 -0.85 11.86 4.60
N LEU A 13 -0.38 11.23 5.68
CA LEU A 13 -0.69 11.64 7.04
C LEU A 13 -0.13 13.02 7.38
N THR A 14 1.02 13.40 6.82
CA THR A 14 1.61 14.73 7.09
C THR A 14 1.05 15.83 6.20
N GLN A 15 0.76 15.54 4.92
CA GLN A 15 0.46 16.58 3.93
C GLN A 15 -1.01 16.70 3.52
N LYS A 16 -1.80 15.63 3.68
CA LYS A 16 -3.13 15.53 3.06
C LYS A 16 -4.23 15.13 4.03
N ARG A 17 -3.89 14.38 5.07
CA ARG A 17 -4.84 13.81 6.04
C ARG A 17 -4.27 13.96 7.46
N PRO A 18 -4.05 15.20 7.92
CA PRO A 18 -3.81 15.42 9.34
C PRO A 18 -5.00 14.82 10.12
N ASP A 19 -4.72 14.19 11.25
CA ASP A 19 -5.69 13.44 12.09
C ASP A 19 -6.19 12.10 11.50
N GLY A 20 -5.61 11.63 10.39
CA GLY A 20 -5.93 10.31 9.84
C GLY A 20 -5.48 9.16 10.75
N SER A 21 -6.26 8.08 10.76
CA SER A 21 -5.84 6.80 11.34
C SER A 21 -5.34 5.85 10.25
N VAL A 22 -4.39 4.98 10.60
CA VAL A 22 -3.81 4.00 9.68
C VAL A 22 -3.93 2.60 10.26
N VAL A 23 -4.39 1.67 9.44
CA VAL A 23 -4.31 0.23 9.74
C VAL A 23 -3.03 -0.30 9.13
N VAL A 24 -2.18 -0.90 9.95
CA VAL A 24 -0.95 -1.57 9.54
C VAL A 24 -1.10 -3.05 9.82
N PHE A 25 -0.77 -3.88 8.84
CA PHE A 25 -0.72 -5.34 8.99
C PHE A 25 0.47 -5.85 8.19
N GLU A 26 1.02 -6.96 8.64
CA GLU A 26 2.07 -7.67 7.91
C GLU A 26 1.40 -8.66 6.94
N VAL A 27 2.02 -8.88 5.78
CA VAL A 27 1.67 -9.97 4.86
C VAL A 27 2.90 -10.85 4.68
N ASP A 28 2.71 -12.15 4.47
CA ASP A 28 3.84 -13.01 4.16
C ASP A 28 4.49 -12.67 2.81
N ASN A 29 5.74 -13.12 2.66
CA ASN A 29 6.54 -12.84 1.47
C ASN A 29 5.96 -13.46 0.20
N VAL A 30 5.31 -14.62 0.30
CA VAL A 30 4.71 -15.31 -0.85
C VAL A 30 3.59 -14.46 -1.45
N LEU A 31 2.68 -13.94 -0.62
CA LEU A 31 1.63 -13.06 -1.09
C LEU A 31 2.19 -11.71 -1.54
N HIS A 32 3.17 -11.15 -0.83
CA HIS A 32 3.83 -9.91 -1.24
C HIS A 32 4.42 -10.02 -2.65
N ASP A 33 5.26 -11.03 -2.89
CA ASP A 33 5.93 -11.25 -4.18
C ASP A 33 4.91 -11.47 -5.30
N LYS A 34 3.84 -12.21 -5.01
CA LYS A 34 2.74 -12.43 -5.95
C LYS A 34 2.08 -11.11 -6.35
N ILE A 35 1.70 -10.28 -5.36
CA ILE A 35 1.08 -8.98 -5.62
C ILE A 35 2.02 -8.12 -6.46
N MET A 36 3.28 -7.99 -6.06
CA MET A 36 4.27 -7.13 -6.71
C MET A 36 4.57 -7.55 -8.16
N LYS A 37 4.56 -8.86 -8.44
CA LYS A 37 4.75 -9.39 -9.80
C LYS A 37 3.59 -9.06 -10.75
N GLU A 38 2.38 -8.90 -10.21
CA GLU A 38 1.16 -8.65 -10.98
C GLU A 38 0.80 -7.15 -11.08
N VAL A 39 1.59 -6.25 -10.47
CA VAL A 39 1.33 -4.80 -10.50
C VAL A 39 1.42 -4.25 -11.92
N VAL A 40 0.40 -3.48 -12.32
CA VAL A 40 0.35 -2.74 -13.58
C VAL A 40 0.20 -1.23 -13.36
N PRO A 41 0.54 -0.37 -14.33
CA PRO A 41 0.28 1.07 -14.22
C PRO A 41 -1.22 1.41 -14.10
N GLN A 42 -1.57 2.38 -13.25
CA GLN A 42 -2.94 2.88 -13.14
C GLN A 42 -3.43 3.62 -14.40
N LYS A 43 -2.53 4.11 -15.27
CA LYS A 43 -2.92 4.69 -16.56
C LYS A 43 -2.92 3.60 -17.65
N PRO A 44 -3.93 3.54 -18.53
CA PRO A 44 -3.92 2.62 -19.65
C PRO A 44 -2.70 2.82 -20.54
N ILE A 45 -2.14 1.73 -21.06
CA ILE A 45 -1.09 1.76 -22.08
C ILE A 45 -1.77 1.50 -23.43
N PRO A 46 -1.59 2.39 -24.44
CA PRO A 46 -2.18 2.19 -25.76
C PRO A 46 -1.82 0.82 -26.35
N GLY A 47 -2.83 0.10 -26.83
CA GLY A 47 -2.64 -1.23 -27.46
C GLY A 47 -2.43 -2.40 -26.49
N VAL A 48 -2.35 -2.15 -25.18
CA VAL A 48 -2.24 -3.22 -24.17
C VAL A 48 -3.60 -3.45 -23.51
N PRO A 49 -4.20 -4.65 -23.63
CA PRO A 49 -5.42 -4.99 -22.92
C PRO A 49 -5.25 -4.87 -21.41
N ARG A 50 -6.30 -4.41 -20.73
CA ARG A 50 -6.32 -4.30 -19.28
C ARG A 50 -6.76 -5.60 -18.63
N ASP A 51 -5.97 -6.07 -17.68
CA ASP A 51 -6.41 -7.07 -16.72
C ASP A 51 -7.16 -6.38 -15.56
N PRO A 52 -8.46 -6.63 -15.36
CA PRO A 52 -9.22 -6.06 -14.24
C PRO A 52 -8.83 -6.66 -12.89
N SER A 53 -8.14 -7.81 -12.87
CA SER A 53 -7.68 -8.48 -11.65
C SER A 53 -6.33 -7.98 -11.14
N ALA A 54 -5.57 -7.28 -11.98
CA ALA A 54 -4.22 -6.83 -11.64
C ALA A 54 -4.23 -5.70 -10.60
N PRO A 55 -3.38 -5.77 -9.55
CA PRO A 55 -3.07 -4.64 -8.69
C PRO A 55 -2.54 -3.46 -9.51
N LYS A 56 -2.86 -2.23 -9.09
CA LYS A 56 -2.43 -1.01 -9.80
C LYS A 56 -1.44 -0.23 -8.96
N LEU A 57 -0.34 0.19 -9.56
CA LEU A 57 0.54 1.22 -8.99
C LEU A 57 -0.15 2.57 -9.10
N VAL A 58 -0.53 3.12 -7.94
CA VAL A 58 -1.19 4.43 -7.81
C VAL A 58 -0.20 5.45 -7.25
N ASP A 59 -0.45 6.74 -7.50
CA ASP A 59 0.36 7.84 -7.00
C ASP A 59 1.89 7.71 -7.21
N PRO A 60 2.39 7.26 -8.39
CA PRO A 60 3.82 7.00 -8.60
C PRO A 60 4.73 8.24 -8.52
N SER A 61 4.15 9.44 -8.39
CA SER A 61 4.89 10.70 -8.19
C SER A 61 5.09 11.07 -6.72
N LYS A 62 4.61 10.23 -5.78
CA LYS A 62 4.74 10.41 -4.33
C LYS A 62 5.76 9.42 -3.75
N PRO A 63 6.38 9.74 -2.60
CA PRO A 63 7.30 8.83 -1.93
C PRO A 63 6.65 7.48 -1.58
N GLY A 64 7.46 6.42 -1.58
CA GLY A 64 7.01 5.05 -1.29
C GLY A 64 6.23 4.40 -2.43
N THR A 65 5.79 3.16 -2.20
CA THR A 65 4.96 2.41 -3.16
C THR A 65 3.51 2.40 -2.70
N ALA A 66 2.61 2.88 -3.55
CA ALA A 66 1.18 2.81 -3.28
C ALA A 66 0.45 1.93 -4.29
N LEU A 67 -0.32 0.97 -3.77
CA LEU A 67 -1.11 0.07 -4.59
C LEU A 67 -2.61 0.22 -4.34
N GLU A 68 -3.40 0.08 -5.41
CA GLU A 68 -4.82 -0.24 -5.37
C GLU A 68 -4.98 -1.72 -5.75
N LEU A 69 -5.59 -2.52 -4.86
CA LEU A 69 -5.84 -3.94 -5.10
C LEU A 69 -7.33 -4.17 -5.40
N PRO A 70 -7.67 -4.92 -6.47
CA PRO A 70 -9.05 -5.35 -6.71
C PRO A 70 -9.59 -6.24 -5.59
N ARG A 71 -10.90 -6.22 -5.35
CA ARG A 71 -11.56 -6.95 -4.25
C ARG A 71 -11.27 -8.45 -4.22
N MET A 72 -11.00 -9.07 -5.37
CA MET A 72 -10.67 -10.50 -5.43
C MET A 72 -9.39 -10.89 -4.67
N TRP A 73 -8.54 -9.92 -4.31
CA TRP A 73 -7.37 -10.14 -3.46
C TRP A 73 -7.70 -10.18 -1.96
N GLU A 74 -8.88 -9.72 -1.53
CA GLU A 74 -9.29 -9.66 -0.13
C GLU A 74 -9.16 -11.02 0.58
N PRO A 75 -9.66 -12.16 0.03
CA PRO A 75 -9.53 -13.44 0.70
C PRO A 75 -8.07 -13.89 0.90
N LEU A 76 -7.17 -13.51 -0.02
CA LEU A 76 -5.74 -13.78 0.13
C LEU A 76 -5.14 -12.90 1.22
N LEU A 77 -5.49 -11.61 1.26
CA LEU A 77 -5.05 -10.71 2.32
C LEU A 77 -5.52 -11.21 3.70
N GLU A 78 -6.78 -11.62 3.84
CA GLU A 78 -7.31 -12.15 5.09
C GLU A 78 -6.55 -13.40 5.57
N LYS A 79 -6.24 -14.31 4.64
CA LYS A 79 -5.55 -15.56 4.96
C LYS A 79 -4.07 -15.38 5.31
N HIS A 80 -3.40 -14.41 4.67
CA HIS A 80 -1.95 -14.25 4.72
C HIS A 80 -1.51 -13.00 5.51
N SER A 81 -2.46 -12.26 6.09
CA SER A 81 -2.16 -11.11 6.93
C SER A 81 -2.01 -11.50 8.41
N SER A 82 -1.20 -10.73 9.13
CA SER A 82 -1.04 -10.89 10.57
C SER A 82 -0.69 -9.56 11.24
N ARG A 83 -0.70 -9.55 12.58
CA ARG A 83 -0.27 -8.42 13.42
C ARG A 83 -0.95 -7.08 13.07
N ALA A 84 -2.22 -7.14 12.69
CA ALA A 84 -3.00 -5.95 12.40
C ALA A 84 -3.07 -5.02 13.62
N ARG A 85 -2.75 -3.75 13.42
CA ARG A 85 -2.78 -2.69 14.43
C ARG A 85 -3.36 -1.43 13.82
N ILE A 86 -4.05 -0.65 14.64
CA ILE A 86 -4.57 0.67 14.27
C ILE A 86 -3.71 1.70 14.99
N TYR A 87 -3.23 2.67 14.23
CA TYR A 87 -2.44 3.78 14.74
C TYR A 87 -3.20 5.09 14.49
N SER A 88 -3.26 5.95 15.50
CA SER A 88 -3.49 7.37 15.26
C SER A 88 -2.33 7.98 14.48
N GLN A 89 -2.52 9.17 13.92
CA GLN A 89 -1.48 9.87 13.18
C GLN A 89 -0.18 10.01 13.99
N SER A 90 -0.26 10.43 15.26
CA SER A 90 0.91 10.68 16.11
C SER A 90 1.64 9.39 16.47
N GLU A 91 0.91 8.31 16.77
CA GLU A 91 1.49 6.99 17.03
C GLU A 91 2.18 6.43 15.79
N PHE A 92 1.55 6.56 14.63
CA PHE A 92 2.13 6.09 13.36
C PHE A 92 3.42 6.84 13.03
N LEU A 93 3.42 8.17 13.12
CA LEU A 93 4.60 8.98 12.81
C LEU A 93 5.74 8.77 13.81
N LYS A 94 5.43 8.50 15.08
CA LYS A 94 6.44 8.15 16.08
C LYS A 94 7.16 6.84 15.74
N GLU A 95 6.41 5.84 15.27
CA GLU A 95 6.92 4.51 14.95
C GLU A 95 7.63 4.48 13.59
N PHE A 96 7.04 5.09 12.56
CA PHE A 96 7.43 4.93 11.16
C PHE A 96 7.89 6.20 10.44
N GLY A 97 7.83 7.37 11.11
CA GLY A 97 8.15 8.66 10.50
C GLY A 97 9.64 9.03 10.54
N ASN A 98 10.47 8.25 11.21
CA ASN A 98 11.90 8.54 11.42
C ASN A 98 12.85 7.77 10.48
N ASP A 99 12.32 6.88 9.62
CA ASP A 99 13.12 6.08 8.68
C ASP A 99 13.57 6.88 7.44
N SER A 100 13.30 8.19 7.39
CA SER A 100 13.82 9.11 6.37
C SER A 100 15.23 9.63 6.71
N LYS A 101 16.19 8.73 6.96
CA LYS A 101 17.63 9.06 7.01
C LYS A 101 18.43 8.29 5.98
#